data_AF-A0A2W7B1V0-F1
#
_entry.id   AF-A0A2W7B1V0-F1
#
_cell.length_a   1.000
_cell.length_b   1.000
_cell.length_c   1.000
_cell.angle_alpha   90.00
_cell.angle_beta   90.00
_cell.angle_gamma   90.00
#
_symmetry.space_group_name_H-M   'P 1'
#
loop_
_entity.id
_entity.type
_entity.pdbx_description
1 polymer ?
#
loop_
_entity_poly.entity_id
_entity_poly.type
_entity_poly.pdbx_seq_one_letter_code
_entity_poly.pdbx_strand_id
1 'polypeptide(L)'
;MSFATASILLLTTGGVISSVKADTLKASPMIMAQTPITTMTKKSRDQIAITIKEAEFKFKGTLKRTSGNTFIGEDRQVRVIYDKNTSHVIVINKITGDEFYNYIFSITDEGRL
;
A
#
# COMPACT_ATOMS: atom_id res chain seq x y z
N MET A 1 3.33 -48.75 -53.67
CA MET A 1 3.23 -49.62 -52.48
C MET A 1 4.26 -49.15 -51.47
N SER A 2 3.83 -48.94 -50.21
CA SER A 2 4.62 -48.96 -48.97
C SER A 2 5.72 -47.91 -48.75
N PHE A 3 6.01 -47.40 -47.55
CA PHE A 3 5.29 -47.00 -46.33
C PHE A 3 6.30 -46.12 -45.53
N ALA A 4 5.76 -45.37 -44.57
CA ALA A 4 6.32 -44.25 -43.82
C ALA A 4 7.64 -44.45 -43.01
N THR A 5 8.24 -43.31 -42.63
CA THR A 5 8.89 -43.00 -41.32
C THR A 5 9.18 -41.48 -41.30
N ALA A 6 8.33 -40.63 -40.72
CA ALA A 6 8.24 -40.17 -39.32
C ALA A 6 9.29 -39.13 -38.86
N SER A 7 8.79 -37.89 -38.64
CA SER A 7 9.10 -36.89 -37.58
C SER A 7 10.46 -36.16 -37.61
N ILE A 8 10.52 -34.83 -37.43
CA ILE A 8 10.37 -34.12 -36.15
C ILE A 8 9.90 -32.65 -36.34
N LEU A 9 9.03 -32.21 -35.42
CA LEU A 9 8.55 -30.84 -35.14
C LEU A 9 9.68 -29.83 -34.86
N LEU A 10 9.47 -28.56 -35.20
CA LEU A 10 9.54 -27.48 -34.21
C LEU A 10 8.74 -26.24 -34.67
N LEU A 11 7.68 -25.97 -33.91
CA LEU A 11 6.78 -24.82 -34.02
C LEU A 11 7.39 -23.62 -33.29
N THR A 12 7.30 -22.44 -33.92
CA THR A 12 7.06 -21.11 -33.30
C THR A 12 8.18 -20.60 -32.36
N THR A 13 8.48 -19.32 -32.15
CA THR A 13 7.75 -18.05 -32.18
C THR A 13 8.82 -16.95 -32.38
N GLY A 14 8.71 -16.14 -33.42
CA GLY A 14 9.46 -14.88 -33.49
C GLY A 14 8.77 -13.86 -32.60
N GLY A 15 9.20 -13.74 -31.35
CA GLY A 15 8.64 -12.81 -30.37
C GLY A 15 8.74 -11.36 -30.86
N VAL A 16 7.60 -10.69 -30.93
CA VAL A 16 7.50 -9.22 -30.99
C VAL A 16 8.20 -8.64 -29.77
N ILE A 17 9.31 -7.93 -30.00
CA ILE A 17 9.95 -7.11 -28.98
C ILE A 17 9.06 -5.87 -28.80
N SER A 18 8.13 -5.92 -27.85
CA SER A 18 7.38 -4.73 -27.47
C SER A 18 8.34 -3.78 -26.76
N SER A 19 8.56 -2.60 -27.35
CA SER A 19 9.18 -1.46 -26.67
C SER A 19 8.36 -1.13 -25.44
N VAL A 20 8.81 -1.55 -24.26
CA VAL A 20 8.32 -1.01 -23.00
C VAL A 20 8.80 0.44 -22.91
N LYS A 21 7.89 1.35 -23.23
CA LYS A 21 8.01 2.75 -22.87
C LYS A 21 8.20 2.79 -21.36
N ALA A 22 9.39 3.12 -20.90
CA ALA A 22 9.62 3.38 -19.49
C ALA A 22 8.72 4.55 -19.12
N ASP A 23 7.64 4.28 -18.40
CA ASP A 23 6.87 5.32 -17.75
C ASP A 23 7.84 6.01 -16.79
N THR A 24 8.18 7.25 -17.13
CA THR A 24 8.90 8.15 -16.26
C THR A 24 8.11 8.24 -14.96
N LEU A 25 8.55 7.49 -13.95
CA LEU A 25 8.06 7.63 -12.59
C LEU A 25 8.29 9.08 -12.22
N LYS A 26 7.23 9.87 -12.30
CA LYS A 26 7.20 11.24 -11.82
C LYS A 26 7.39 11.12 -10.32
N ALA A 27 8.64 11.21 -9.88
CA ALA A 27 8.96 11.37 -8.48
C ALA A 27 8.28 12.67 -8.06
N SER A 28 7.10 12.53 -7.42
CA SER A 28 6.50 13.63 -6.68
C SER A 28 7.57 14.13 -5.71
N PRO A 29 7.70 15.45 -5.52
CA PRO A 29 8.71 15.99 -4.64
C PRO A 29 8.46 15.40 -3.25
N MET A 30 9.33 14.47 -2.86
CA MET A 30 9.45 13.98 -1.51
C MET A 30 10.03 15.16 -0.74
N ILE A 31 9.17 16.11 -0.37
CA ILE A 31 9.48 17.02 0.74
C ILE A 31 9.93 16.07 1.83
N MET A 32 11.16 16.22 2.30
CA MET A 32 11.75 15.39 3.35
C MET A 32 10.88 15.53 4.60
N ALA A 33 9.82 14.73 4.64
CA ALA A 33 8.74 14.86 5.58
C ALA A 33 9.19 14.16 6.84
N GLN A 34 9.12 14.89 7.94
CA GLN A 34 9.39 14.33 9.25
C GLN A 34 8.48 13.12 9.46
N THR A 35 8.97 12.10 10.16
CA THR A 35 8.13 10.94 10.46
C THR A 35 6.89 11.42 11.20
N PRO A 36 5.68 11.14 10.70
CA PRO A 36 4.46 11.61 11.33
C PRO A 36 4.34 11.07 12.76
N ILE A 37 3.85 11.90 13.66
CA ILE A 37 3.51 11.48 15.02
C ILE A 37 2.16 10.78 14.96
N THR A 38 2.17 9.49 15.28
CA THR A 38 0.97 8.65 15.26
C THR A 38 0.61 8.17 16.64
N THR A 39 -0.66 8.31 16.99
CA THR A 39 -1.25 7.76 18.22
C THR A 39 -2.39 6.85 17.83
N MET A 40 -2.36 5.61 18.31
CA MET A 40 -3.43 4.64 18.12
C MET A 40 -4.00 4.20 19.46
N THR A 41 -5.32 4.08 19.55
CA THR A 41 -6.00 3.56 20.73
C THR A 41 -7.05 2.56 20.28
N LYS A 42 -6.91 1.31 20.73
CA LYS A 42 -7.89 0.27 20.46
C LYS A 42 -9.26 0.66 21.04
N LYS A 43 -10.31 0.54 20.24
CA LYS A 43 -11.70 0.78 20.65
C LYS A 43 -12.48 -0.52 20.79
N SER A 44 -12.28 -1.47 19.87
CA SER A 44 -12.86 -2.81 19.93
C SER A 44 -11.97 -3.81 19.19
N ARG A 45 -12.44 -5.04 18.99
CA ARG A 45 -11.74 -6.04 18.16
C ARG A 45 -11.54 -5.54 16.72
N ASP A 46 -12.49 -4.79 16.20
CA ASP A 46 -12.56 -4.41 14.78
C ASP A 46 -12.47 -2.89 14.58
N GLN A 47 -12.11 -2.12 15.62
CA GLN A 47 -11.98 -0.67 15.55
C GLN A 47 -10.78 -0.13 16.33
N ILE A 48 -10.05 0.80 15.69
CA ILE A 48 -8.89 1.51 16.26
C ILE A 48 -9.11 3.01 16.04
N ALA A 49 -9.08 3.80 17.10
CA ALA A 49 -9.00 5.26 16.96
C ALA A 49 -7.55 5.65 16.64
N ILE A 50 -7.37 6.55 15.69
CA ILE A 50 -6.05 6.99 15.24
C ILE A 50 -5.99 8.51 15.12
N THR A 51 -4.83 9.07 15.43
CA THR A 51 -4.45 10.44 15.10
C THR A 51 -3.06 10.43 14.49
N ILE A 52 -2.90 11.09 13.34
CA ILE A 52 -1.62 11.27 12.62
C ILE A 52 -1.40 12.77 12.48
N LYS A 53 -0.20 13.25 12.82
CA LYS A 53 0.19 14.66 12.69
C LYS A 53 1.59 14.78 12.10
N GLU A 54 1.74 15.65 11.11
CA GLU A 54 3.03 16.05 10.53
C GLU A 54 2.85 17.48 10.03
N ALA A 55 3.69 18.43 10.48
CA ALA A 55 3.54 19.85 10.16
C ALA A 55 2.08 20.35 10.19
N GLU A 56 1.53 20.72 9.02
CA GLU A 56 0.13 21.17 8.86
C GLU A 56 -0.86 20.02 8.56
N PHE A 57 -0.35 18.85 8.19
CA PHE A 57 -1.15 17.66 7.96
C PHE A 57 -1.66 17.06 9.27
N LYS A 58 -2.98 16.78 9.31
CA LYS A 58 -3.62 16.12 10.43
C LYS A 58 -4.74 15.20 9.97
N PHE A 59 -4.62 13.93 10.33
CA PHE A 59 -5.71 12.97 10.23
C PHE A 59 -6.18 12.57 11.63
N LYS A 60 -7.50 12.51 11.85
CA LYS A 60 -8.09 11.97 13.07
C LYS A 60 -9.34 11.18 12.70
N GLY A 61 -9.38 9.90 13.05
CA GLY A 61 -10.50 9.04 12.67
C GLY A 61 -10.53 7.72 13.41
N THR A 62 -11.46 6.87 13.00
CA THR A 62 -11.57 5.48 13.45
C THR A 62 -11.31 4.57 12.27
N LEU A 63 -10.28 3.73 12.37
CA LEU A 63 -10.02 2.66 11.42
C LEU A 63 -10.94 1.48 11.75
N LYS A 64 -11.61 0.95 10.72
CA LYS A 64 -12.44 -0.25 10.81
C LYS A 64 -11.74 -1.43 10.15
N ARG A 65 -11.82 -2.60 10.75
CA ARG A 65 -11.28 -3.83 10.17
C ARG A 65 -12.01 -4.17 8.87
N THR A 66 -11.25 -4.50 7.83
CA THR A 66 -11.80 -4.83 6.50
C THR A 66 -11.51 -6.27 6.12
N SER A 67 -10.28 -6.72 6.27
CA SER A 67 -9.85 -8.10 6.02
C SER A 67 -8.64 -8.45 6.88
N GLY A 68 -8.55 -9.70 7.34
CA GLY A 68 -7.37 -10.17 8.08
C GLY A 68 -7.00 -9.24 9.22
N ASN A 69 -5.80 -8.66 9.20
CA ASN A 69 -5.34 -7.69 10.20
C ASN A 69 -5.27 -6.25 9.66
N THR A 70 -5.96 -5.99 8.55
CA THR A 70 -6.02 -4.70 7.88
C THR A 70 -7.21 -3.88 8.37
N PHE A 71 -6.92 -2.65 8.80
CA PHE A 71 -7.87 -1.65 9.24
C PHE A 71 -7.79 -0.44 8.32
N ILE A 72 -8.94 0.09 7.92
CA ILE A 72 -9.03 1.24 7.01
C ILE A 72 -9.92 2.30 7.62
N GLY A 73 -9.48 3.55 7.56
CA GLY A 73 -10.28 4.72 7.88
C GLY A 73 -10.00 5.80 6.85
N GLU A 74 -10.98 6.64 6.60
CA GLU A 74 -10.87 7.67 5.57
C GLU A 74 -11.68 8.90 5.93
N ASP A 75 -11.29 10.03 5.37
CA ASP A 75 -12.07 11.25 5.35
C ASP A 75 -12.35 11.69 3.90
N ARG A 76 -12.57 12.98 3.67
CA ARG A 76 -12.84 13.53 2.33
C ARG A 76 -11.62 13.53 1.42
N GLN A 77 -10.40 13.59 1.97
CA GLN A 77 -9.17 13.80 1.23
C GLN A 77 -8.23 12.59 1.29
N VAL A 78 -8.17 11.90 2.43
CA VAL A 78 -7.19 10.83 2.66
C VAL A 78 -7.83 9.53 3.10
N ARG A 79 -7.16 8.43 2.74
CA ARG A 79 -7.40 7.10 3.27
C ARG A 79 -6.16 6.64 4.03
N VAL A 80 -6.37 6.15 5.23
CA VAL A 80 -5.37 5.54 6.09
C VAL A 80 -5.62 4.04 6.15
N ILE A 81 -4.58 3.28 5.85
CA ILE A 81 -4.55 1.82 5.90
C ILE A 81 -3.53 1.42 6.96
N TYR A 82 -3.95 0.57 7.89
CA TYR A 82 -3.08 0.02 8.92
C TYR A 82 -3.13 -1.50 8.88
N ASP A 83 -1.99 -2.14 8.69
CA ASP A 83 -1.84 -3.59 8.87
C ASP A 83 -1.28 -3.85 10.27
N LYS A 84 -2.10 -4.44 11.14
CA LYS A 84 -1.71 -4.77 12.52
C LYS A 84 -0.61 -5.86 12.59
N ASN A 85 -0.45 -6.71 11.58
CA ASN A 85 0.61 -7.74 11.60
C ASN A 85 2.00 -7.16 11.42
N THR A 86 2.14 -6.23 10.47
CA THR A 86 3.42 -5.62 10.10
C THR A 86 3.61 -4.26 10.76
N SER A 87 2.58 -3.77 11.44
CA SER A 87 2.45 -2.40 11.95
C SER A 87 2.61 -1.33 10.87
N HIS A 88 2.42 -1.67 9.58
CA HIS A 88 2.53 -0.70 8.49
C HIS A 88 1.36 0.27 8.50
N VAL A 89 1.66 1.56 8.36
CA VAL A 89 0.69 2.63 8.11
C VAL A 89 0.96 3.22 6.74
N ILE A 90 -0.08 3.24 5.91
CA ILE A 90 -0.08 3.88 4.59
C ILE A 90 -1.16 4.95 4.59
N VAL A 91 -0.80 6.16 4.18
CA VAL A 91 -1.71 7.28 4.01
C VAL A 91 -1.70 7.66 2.54
N ILE A 92 -2.86 7.62 1.89
CA ILE A 92 -3.00 7.94 0.47
C ILE A 92 -4.02 9.05 0.25
N ASN A 93 -3.77 9.88 -0.76
CA ASN A 93 -4.77 10.80 -1.30
C ASN A 93 -5.86 10.01 -2.01
N LYS A 94 -7.13 10.23 -1.66
CA LYS A 94 -8.27 9.52 -2.27
C LYS A 94 -8.55 9.94 -3.71
N ILE A 95 -8.21 11.18 -4.06
CA ILE A 95 -8.49 11.78 -5.36
C ILE A 95 -7.41 11.38 -6.36
N THR A 96 -6.14 11.55 -5.99
CA THR A 96 -5.01 11.31 -6.91
C THR A 96 -4.48 9.89 -6.83
N GLY A 97 -4.69 9.20 -5.71
CA GLY A 97 -4.10 7.90 -5.43
C GLY A 97 -2.65 7.98 -4.94
N ASP A 98 -2.09 9.18 -4.79
CA ASP A 98 -0.69 9.36 -4.35
C ASP A 98 -0.50 8.93 -2.89
N GLU A 99 0.61 8.24 -2.61
CA GLU A 99 1.03 7.96 -1.24
C GLU A 99 1.64 9.20 -0.60
N PHE A 100 1.11 9.61 0.54
CA PHE A 100 1.66 10.69 1.37
C PHE A 100 2.65 10.15 2.40
N TYR A 101 2.32 9.02 3.03
CA TYR A 101 3.14 8.41 4.06
C TYR A 101 3.09 6.90 3.93
N ASN A 102 4.25 6.27 4.15
CA ASN A 102 4.41 4.82 4.19
C ASN A 102 5.50 4.51 5.21
N TYR A 103 5.13 4.00 6.37
CA TYR A 103 6.06 3.78 7.48
C TYR A 103 5.61 2.66 8.40
N ILE A 104 6.57 2.11 9.15
CA ILE A 104 6.29 1.15 10.23
C ILE A 104 5.97 1.96 11.49
N PHE A 105 4.77 1.77 12.01
CA PHE A 105 4.39 2.32 13.31
C PHE A 105 5.00 1.46 14.41
N SER A 106 5.72 2.10 15.33
CA SER A 106 6.19 1.48 16.55
C SER A 106 5.72 2.34 17.73
N ILE A 107 5.12 1.69 18.73
CA ILE A 107 4.83 2.33 20.00
C ILE A 107 6.04 2.07 20.88
N THR A 108 6.81 3.10 21.20
CA THR A 108 7.93 2.97 22.15
C THR A 108 7.46 2.74 23.60
N ASP A 109 6.18 2.40 23.83
CA ASP A 109 5.64 2.16 25.17
C ASP A 109 4.51 1.11 25.12
N GLU A 110 4.77 -0.06 25.72
CA GLU A 110 4.01 -1.32 25.60
C GLU A 110 2.69 -1.34 26.38
N GLY A 111 1.85 -0.33 26.20
CA GLY A 111 0.47 -0.33 26.66
C GLY A 111 -0.45 -1.19 25.78
N ARG A 112 -0.18 -2.51 25.71
CA ARG A 112 -0.98 -3.60 25.08
C ARG A 112 -2.15 -3.16 24.16
N LEU A 113 -1.93 -3.17 22.83
CA LEU A 113 -2.97 -3.06 21.79
C LEU A 113 -3.61 -4.41 21.41
#